data_AF-A0AAQ5ZSI5-F1
#
_entry.id   AF-A0AAQ5ZSI5-F1
#
_cell.length_a   1.000
_cell.length_b   1.000
_cell.length_c   1.000
_cell.angle_alpha   90.00
_cell.angle_beta   90.00
_cell.angle_gamma   90.00
#
_symmetry.space_group_name_H-M   'P 1'
#
loop_
_entity.id
_entity.type
_entity.pdbx_description
1 polymer ?
#
loop_
_entity_poly.entity_id
_entity_poly.type
_entity_poly.pdbx_seq_one_letter_code
_entity_poly.pdbx_strand_id
1 'polypeptide(L)'
;MIIYVPQLEAGILSEEEGGESVCPLVPVPGVGQGCGEAGGAGPPLTQDGTATGTGNGAVAVPVVERETWTRQMDFIMSCVGFAVGLGNVWRFPYLCYKNGGGVFLIPYLLIVFIGGIPVFFLEIALGQFMKQGGVSAWNIAPLFKGLGLASMVIVFFCNTYYVMILVWGLYFLFHSFTNPLPWATCGHPWNTPNSQILFNGSCMEAEGMRSPVIEFWERKVLRLSGGLHEPGDISYEMVLCLIATWIIVYFCMWKGVKSTGKVVYFTALFPYLVLVVLLAHGVTLPGALDGIVYYLKPDWSKLGEAQVWIDAGTQIFFSYAIGLGALTALGSYNRFHNNCYQDAFVLALINSGTSFFAGFVVFSVLGFMAAEQGVDISKVAESGPGLAFIAYPKAVTLMPLAPLWAALFFFMLLILGLDSQFVGVEGLITGIMDMLPPKSVMGSLRREVVAAICCVICFLIDMSMVTEGGMYVFQLFDYYSASGITLLWQALWECVVIAWVYGADRFMDDVARMIGYQPLPYMKWCWSYVTPFGLFLFHVVNYKPLTYNTVYTYPVWGQALGWALALSSMLCIPLTVLYKLLRCKGSLRERWQHLTTPVWGRHHLEYLAPESEAKLLPPVGTKSTLLFESVI
;
A
#
# COMPACT_ATOMS: atom_id res chain seq x y z
N MET A 1 -12.26 -32.43 43.01
CA MET A 1 -11.85 -31.63 44.18
C MET A 1 -12.85 -30.49 44.33
N ILE A 2 -13.89 -30.73 45.14
CA ILE A 2 -14.75 -29.80 45.93
C ILE A 2 -14.98 -28.39 45.31
N ILE A 3 -16.04 -28.13 44.54
CA ILE A 3 -17.44 -27.73 44.91
C ILE A 3 -17.49 -26.49 45.83
N TYR A 4 -18.17 -25.40 45.41
CA TYR A 4 -19.37 -24.85 46.08
C TYR A 4 -19.98 -23.66 45.32
N VAL A 5 -21.23 -23.84 44.91
CA VAL A 5 -22.23 -22.82 44.57
C VAL A 5 -23.23 -22.82 45.73
N PRO A 6 -23.60 -21.67 46.33
CA PRO A 6 -24.77 -21.62 47.21
C PRO A 6 -26.02 -21.20 46.44
N GLN A 7 -27.10 -21.95 46.71
CA GLN A 7 -28.46 -21.77 46.25
C GLN A 7 -29.16 -20.55 46.87
N LEU A 8 -30.17 -20.07 46.13
CA LEU A 8 -31.29 -19.26 46.59
C LEU A 8 -32.01 -19.89 47.80
N GLU A 9 -32.43 -19.06 48.75
CA GLU A 9 -33.62 -19.28 49.56
C GLU A 9 -34.68 -18.23 49.23
N ALA A 10 -35.92 -18.70 49.09
CA ALA A 10 -37.12 -17.93 48.83
C ALA A 10 -37.72 -17.40 50.14
N GLY A 11 -38.21 -16.15 50.12
CA GLY A 11 -38.91 -15.54 51.25
C GLY A 11 -39.86 -14.44 50.80
N ILE A 12 -41.12 -14.82 50.54
CA ILE A 12 -42.40 -14.16 50.88
C ILE A 12 -42.57 -12.66 50.56
N LEU A 13 -43.57 -12.40 49.72
CA LEU A 13 -44.22 -11.11 49.44
C LEU A 13 -44.87 -10.47 50.68
N SER A 14 -44.66 -9.17 50.86
CA SER A 14 -45.63 -8.27 51.48
C SER A 14 -45.42 -6.84 50.93
N GLU A 15 -46.46 -6.31 50.29
CA GLU A 15 -46.60 -4.90 49.90
C GLU A 15 -46.74 -4.02 51.15
N GLU A 16 -46.03 -2.87 51.19
CA GLU A 16 -46.58 -1.57 51.64
C GLU A 16 -45.60 -0.42 51.38
N GLU A 17 -46.17 0.78 51.30
CA GLU A 17 -45.74 1.99 50.60
C GLU A 17 -44.63 2.84 51.28
N GLY A 18 -43.93 3.63 50.46
CA GLY A 18 -43.60 5.04 50.74
C GLY A 18 -42.40 5.39 51.63
N GLY A 19 -41.38 6.03 51.06
CA GLY A 19 -40.39 6.79 51.85
C GLY A 19 -39.10 7.11 51.09
N GLU A 20 -38.98 8.34 50.59
CA GLU A 20 -37.75 8.92 50.02
C GLU A 20 -36.58 8.89 51.03
N SER A 21 -35.39 8.48 50.57
CA SER A 21 -34.13 8.72 51.28
C SER A 21 -33.01 8.91 50.25
N VAL A 22 -32.60 10.17 50.10
CA VAL A 22 -31.52 10.64 49.25
C VAL A 22 -30.19 10.45 49.98
N CYS A 23 -29.20 9.86 49.32
CA CYS A 23 -27.79 9.97 49.71
C CYS A 23 -26.94 10.50 48.55
N PRO A 24 -25.92 11.34 48.82
CA PRO A 24 -25.45 12.36 47.89
C PRO A 24 -24.38 11.83 46.93
N LEU A 25 -24.56 12.10 45.64
CA LEU A 25 -23.53 11.92 44.61
C LEU A 25 -22.73 13.21 44.41
N VAL A 26 -21.42 13.02 44.44
CA VAL A 26 -20.33 14.01 44.37
C VAL A 26 -20.35 14.81 43.05
N PRO A 27 -20.01 16.12 43.04
CA PRO A 27 -20.10 16.95 41.84
C PRO A 27 -19.00 16.62 40.82
N VAL A 28 -19.41 16.51 39.56
CA VAL A 28 -18.53 16.49 38.38
C VAL A 28 -17.93 17.90 38.17
N PRO A 29 -16.60 18.07 38.04
CA PRO A 29 -16.01 19.37 37.74
C PRO A 29 -16.29 19.79 36.30
N GLY A 30 -16.57 21.09 36.14
CA GLY A 30 -17.08 21.71 34.92
C GLY A 30 -16.19 21.65 33.68
N VAL A 31 -16.88 21.87 32.57
CA VAL A 31 -16.42 21.97 31.18
C VAL A 31 -15.18 22.85 31.05
N GLY A 32 -14.03 22.22 30.78
CA GLY A 32 -12.80 22.90 30.39
C GLY A 32 -12.82 23.29 28.91
N GLN A 33 -12.56 24.57 28.64
CA GLN A 33 -12.40 25.18 27.32
C GLN A 33 -11.58 24.33 26.34
N GLY A 34 -12.17 24.11 25.16
CA GLY A 34 -11.59 23.37 24.04
C GLY A 34 -10.25 23.92 23.55
N CYS A 35 -9.48 23.02 22.93
CA CYS A 35 -8.27 23.34 22.19
C CYS A 35 -8.65 24.03 20.87
N GLY A 36 -8.89 25.35 20.92
CA GLY A 36 -9.04 26.21 19.75
C GLY A 36 -7.69 26.74 19.25
N GLU A 37 -7.51 26.71 17.93
CA GLU A 37 -6.42 27.35 17.21
C GLU A 37 -6.52 28.88 17.35
N ALA A 38 -5.41 29.54 17.67
CA ALA A 38 -5.34 31.00 17.80
C ALA A 38 -4.74 31.63 16.53
N GLY A 39 -5.48 32.55 15.90
CA GLY A 39 -4.96 33.43 14.87
C GLY A 39 -5.99 34.47 14.40
N GLY A 40 -5.68 35.76 14.61
CA GLY A 40 -6.32 36.87 13.91
C GLY A 40 -6.96 37.93 14.81
N ALA A 41 -6.26 39.03 15.02
CA ALA A 41 -6.78 40.24 15.67
C ALA A 41 -7.89 40.89 14.82
N GLY A 42 -9.01 41.24 15.44
CA GLY A 42 -10.07 42.05 14.83
C GLY A 42 -9.94 43.54 15.20
N PRO A 43 -10.28 44.48 14.30
CA PRO A 43 -10.36 45.91 14.62
C PRO A 43 -11.72 46.28 15.26
N PRO A 44 -11.89 47.50 15.82
CA PRO A 44 -12.94 47.80 16.79
C PRO A 44 -14.32 48.05 16.17
N LEU A 45 -15.34 47.77 17.00
CA LEU A 45 -16.76 48.05 16.82
C LEU A 45 -17.05 49.56 16.68
N THR A 46 -17.95 49.91 15.76
CA THR A 46 -18.80 51.10 15.84
C THR A 46 -20.26 50.70 15.66
N GLN A 47 -21.10 51.16 16.59
CA GLN A 47 -22.57 51.14 16.53
C GLN A 47 -23.07 52.18 15.53
N ASP A 48 -24.10 51.84 14.74
CA ASP A 48 -25.37 52.57 14.74
C ASP A 48 -26.41 51.87 13.83
N GLY A 49 -27.68 52.02 14.20
CA GLY A 49 -28.76 51.09 13.88
C GLY A 49 -29.51 51.30 12.56
N THR A 50 -30.36 50.32 12.22
CA THR A 50 -31.82 50.45 12.01
C THR A 50 -32.37 49.15 11.43
N ALA A 51 -33.55 48.75 11.92
CA ALA A 51 -34.23 47.50 11.60
C ALA A 51 -34.90 47.52 10.22
N THR A 52 -34.98 46.37 9.53
CA THR A 52 -36.18 45.87 8.83
C THR A 52 -35.91 44.52 8.12
N GLY A 53 -36.85 43.57 8.25
CA GLY A 53 -37.23 42.69 7.12
C GLY A 53 -36.59 41.30 7.00
N THR A 54 -37.16 40.32 7.72
CA THR A 54 -37.55 38.98 7.26
C THR A 54 -36.74 38.25 6.17
N GLY A 55 -36.14 37.12 6.55
CA GLY A 55 -35.72 36.08 5.62
C GLY A 55 -34.85 35.02 6.29
N ASN A 56 -35.46 34.04 6.96
CA ASN A 56 -34.78 32.81 7.39
C ASN A 56 -34.35 32.02 6.15
N GLY A 57 -33.20 32.38 5.60
CA GLY A 57 -32.43 31.57 4.66
C GLY A 57 -31.22 31.02 5.38
N ALA A 58 -31.42 30.03 6.25
CA ALA A 58 -30.31 29.17 6.63
C ALA A 58 -29.87 28.47 5.34
N VAL A 59 -28.81 29.00 4.72
CA VAL A 59 -28.14 28.34 3.60
C VAL A 59 -27.60 27.03 4.17
N ALA A 60 -28.37 25.96 4.00
CA ALA A 60 -27.91 24.62 4.28
C ALA A 60 -26.68 24.40 3.40
N VAL A 61 -25.49 24.40 4.00
CA VAL A 61 -24.29 23.93 3.33
C VAL A 61 -24.62 22.50 2.88
N PRO A 62 -24.65 22.21 1.57
CA PRO A 62 -25.01 20.90 1.09
C PRO A 62 -24.06 19.89 1.73
N VAL A 63 -24.64 18.91 2.42
CA VAL A 63 -23.91 17.80 3.02
C VAL A 63 -23.29 17.02 1.86
N VAL A 64 -21.97 17.10 1.70
CA VAL A 64 -21.27 16.31 0.69
C VAL A 64 -21.16 14.89 1.23
N GLU A 65 -22.11 14.04 0.87
CA GLU A 65 -21.99 12.60 1.07
C GLU A 65 -20.77 12.08 0.30
N ARG A 66 -19.96 11.23 0.94
CA ARG A 66 -18.81 10.58 0.28
C ARG A 66 -19.34 9.78 -0.91
N GLU A 67 -18.67 9.92 -2.06
CA GLU A 67 -19.01 9.12 -3.22
C GLU A 67 -18.93 7.62 -2.90
N THR A 68 -19.65 6.78 -3.64
CA THR A 68 -19.58 5.32 -3.47
C THR A 68 -19.28 4.64 -4.78
N TRP A 69 -18.74 3.42 -4.71
CA TRP A 69 -18.57 2.57 -5.89
C TRP A 69 -19.90 2.33 -6.59
N THR A 70 -19.90 2.40 -7.92
CA THR A 70 -21.13 2.18 -8.70
C THR A 70 -21.57 0.71 -8.58
N ARG A 71 -20.61 -0.22 -8.66
CA ARG A 71 -20.81 -1.66 -8.46
C ARG A 71 -19.73 -2.22 -7.55
N GLN A 72 -20.05 -3.32 -6.85
CA GLN A 72 -19.08 -4.03 -6.01
C GLN A 72 -17.87 -4.54 -6.80
N MET A 73 -18.09 -4.94 -8.06
CA MET A 73 -17.00 -5.38 -8.92
C MET A 73 -16.01 -4.26 -9.25
N ASP A 74 -16.42 -2.99 -9.24
CA ASP A 74 -15.52 -1.86 -9.45
C ASP A 74 -14.50 -1.77 -8.30
N PHE A 75 -14.96 -2.01 -7.06
CA PHE A 75 -14.09 -2.10 -5.88
C PHE A 75 -13.15 -3.30 -5.97
N ILE A 76 -13.69 -4.51 -6.23
CA ILE A 76 -12.87 -5.73 -6.33
C ILE A 76 -11.80 -5.60 -7.40
N MET A 77 -12.15 -5.13 -8.60
CA MET A 77 -11.18 -4.94 -9.68
C MET A 77 -10.14 -3.87 -9.33
N SER A 78 -10.52 -2.80 -8.64
CA SER A 78 -9.58 -1.78 -8.14
C SER A 78 -8.60 -2.35 -7.12
N CYS A 79 -9.07 -3.18 -6.19
CA CYS A 79 -8.19 -3.88 -5.25
C CYS A 79 -7.31 -4.93 -5.94
N VAL A 80 -7.82 -5.66 -6.94
CA VAL A 80 -7.04 -6.61 -7.74
C VAL A 80 -5.94 -5.88 -8.51
N GLY A 81 -6.24 -4.81 -9.23
CA GLY A 81 -5.24 -4.03 -9.95
C GLY A 81 -4.20 -3.41 -9.01
N PHE A 82 -4.60 -3.03 -7.79
CA PHE A 82 -3.66 -2.49 -6.81
C PHE A 82 -2.71 -3.56 -6.24
N ALA A 83 -3.25 -4.71 -5.82
CA ALA A 83 -2.47 -5.78 -5.19
C ALA A 83 -1.68 -6.63 -6.20
N VAL A 84 -2.28 -6.91 -7.37
CA VAL A 84 -1.63 -7.65 -8.45
C VAL A 84 -0.81 -6.69 -9.29
N GLY A 85 0.44 -6.52 -8.89
CA GLY A 85 1.40 -5.65 -9.55
C GLY A 85 2.60 -6.42 -10.10
N LEU A 86 3.66 -5.66 -10.35
CA LEU A 86 4.93 -6.17 -10.86
C LEU A 86 5.54 -7.22 -9.92
N GLY A 87 5.39 -7.03 -8.60
CA GLY A 87 5.87 -7.94 -7.56
C GLY A 87 5.44 -9.40 -7.73
N ASN A 88 4.24 -9.63 -8.27
CA ASN A 88 3.69 -10.95 -8.52
C ASN A 88 4.43 -11.69 -9.65
N VAL A 89 4.87 -10.96 -10.68
CA VAL A 89 5.49 -11.53 -11.87
C VAL A 89 7.00 -11.66 -11.70
N TRP A 90 7.68 -10.68 -11.11
CA TRP A 90 9.15 -10.67 -11.12
C TRP A 90 9.84 -10.98 -9.77
N ARG A 91 9.13 -10.87 -8.65
CA ARG A 91 9.73 -10.95 -7.31
C ARG A 91 9.34 -12.26 -6.66
N PHE A 92 8.05 -12.59 -6.66
CA PHE A 92 7.58 -13.85 -6.08
C PHE A 92 8.22 -15.08 -6.74
N PRO A 93 8.29 -15.21 -8.08
CA PRO A 93 8.92 -16.39 -8.69
C PRO A 93 10.39 -16.52 -8.30
N TYR A 94 11.12 -15.40 -8.31
CA TYR A 94 12.51 -15.35 -7.88
C TYR A 94 12.68 -15.76 -6.41
N LEU A 95 11.86 -15.23 -5.50
CA LEU A 95 11.90 -15.57 -4.08
C LEU A 95 11.57 -17.04 -3.83
N CYS A 96 10.59 -17.59 -4.54
CA CYS A 96 10.25 -19.00 -4.45
C CYS A 96 11.45 -19.87 -4.79
N TYR A 97 12.11 -19.59 -5.92
CA TYR A 97 13.33 -20.29 -6.31
C TYR A 97 14.45 -20.14 -5.28
N LYS A 98 14.83 -18.89 -4.96
CA LYS A 98 15.94 -18.57 -4.05
C LYS A 98 15.78 -19.23 -2.68
N ASN A 99 14.54 -19.34 -2.20
CA ASN A 99 14.22 -19.79 -0.85
C ASN A 99 13.76 -21.26 -0.78
N GLY A 100 14.23 -22.10 -1.70
CA GLY A 100 14.05 -23.55 -1.64
C GLY A 100 12.88 -24.09 -2.44
N GLY A 101 12.51 -23.40 -3.52
CA GLY A 101 11.45 -23.79 -4.44
C GLY A 101 10.12 -23.97 -3.74
N GLY A 102 9.51 -25.14 -3.89
CA GLY A 102 8.20 -25.45 -3.31
C GLY A 102 8.15 -25.35 -1.77
N VAL A 103 9.30 -25.45 -1.07
CA VAL A 103 9.35 -25.30 0.39
C VAL A 103 9.01 -23.87 0.81
N PHE A 104 9.33 -22.86 -0.01
CA PHE A 104 9.01 -21.46 0.27
C PHE A 104 7.50 -21.20 0.38
N LEU A 105 6.66 -22.04 -0.24
CA LEU A 105 5.21 -21.92 -0.16
C LEU A 105 4.69 -22.14 1.27
N ILE A 106 5.41 -22.87 2.12
CA ILE A 106 5.04 -23.10 3.52
C ILE A 106 5.07 -21.78 4.32
N PRO A 107 6.22 -21.08 4.47
CA PRO A 107 6.25 -19.80 5.16
C PRO A 107 5.40 -18.75 4.45
N TYR A 108 5.34 -18.75 3.11
CA TYR A 108 4.50 -17.83 2.34
C TYR A 108 3.01 -17.98 2.69
N LEU A 109 2.43 -19.18 2.55
CA LEU A 109 1.02 -19.42 2.85
C LEU A 109 0.70 -19.24 4.32
N LEU A 110 1.61 -19.63 5.22
CA LEU A 110 1.42 -19.39 6.64
C LEU A 110 1.28 -17.88 6.91
N ILE A 111 2.18 -17.06 6.37
CA ILE A 111 2.12 -15.59 6.54
C ILE A 111 0.89 -14.98 5.84
N VAL A 112 0.42 -15.52 4.72
CA VAL A 112 -0.87 -15.13 4.12
C VAL A 112 -2.00 -15.22 5.16
N PHE A 113 -2.11 -16.35 5.87
CA PHE A 113 -3.22 -16.56 6.81
C PHE A 113 -3.05 -15.83 8.14
N ILE A 114 -1.82 -15.67 8.65
CA ILE A 114 -1.60 -15.09 9.98
C ILE A 114 -1.29 -13.59 9.99
N GLY A 115 -0.87 -13.02 8.85
CA GLY A 115 -0.48 -11.62 8.72
C GLY A 115 -1.11 -10.92 7.53
N GLY A 116 -1.01 -11.49 6.32
CA GLY A 116 -1.52 -10.89 5.09
C GLY A 116 -3.03 -10.62 5.12
N ILE A 117 -3.84 -11.69 5.15
CA ILE A 117 -5.32 -11.57 5.18
C ILE A 117 -5.79 -10.76 6.39
N PRO A 118 -5.32 -11.02 7.64
CA PRO A 118 -5.80 -10.25 8.78
C PRO A 118 -5.56 -8.74 8.65
N VAL A 119 -4.35 -8.30 8.28
CA VAL A 119 -4.06 -6.86 8.20
C VAL A 119 -4.73 -6.21 6.98
N PHE A 120 -4.78 -6.91 5.85
CA PHE A 120 -5.52 -6.46 4.68
C PHE A 120 -7.01 -6.26 4.98
N PHE A 121 -7.61 -7.21 5.69
CA PHE A 121 -9.00 -7.11 6.16
C PHE A 121 -9.18 -5.94 7.15
N LEU A 122 -8.23 -5.73 8.07
CA LEU A 122 -8.26 -4.62 9.01
C LEU A 122 -8.34 -3.26 8.29
N GLU A 123 -7.50 -3.02 7.29
CA GLU A 123 -7.49 -1.75 6.55
C GLU A 123 -8.79 -1.50 5.79
N ILE A 124 -9.30 -2.51 5.07
CA ILE A 124 -10.56 -2.39 4.33
C ILE A 124 -11.72 -2.15 5.29
N ALA A 125 -11.79 -2.91 6.39
CA ALA A 125 -12.83 -2.77 7.40
C ALA A 125 -12.78 -1.40 8.08
N LEU A 126 -11.58 -0.92 8.43
CA LEU A 126 -11.38 0.40 9.03
C LEU A 126 -11.85 1.51 8.08
N GLY A 127 -11.46 1.44 6.81
CA GLY A 127 -11.89 2.37 5.77
C GLY A 127 -13.41 2.39 5.61
N GLN A 128 -14.01 1.21 5.46
CA GLN A 128 -15.45 1.05 5.27
C GLN A 128 -16.26 1.53 6.48
N PHE A 129 -15.78 1.24 7.69
CA PHE A 129 -16.44 1.65 8.94
C PHE A 129 -16.38 3.16 9.13
N MET A 130 -15.19 3.76 8.98
CA MET A 130 -14.97 5.18 9.24
C MET A 130 -15.45 6.10 8.11
N LYS A 131 -15.65 5.56 6.89
CA LYS A 131 -15.91 6.29 5.63
C LYS A 131 -15.00 7.51 5.43
N GLN A 132 -13.72 7.34 5.77
CA GLN A 132 -12.70 8.39 5.73
C GLN A 132 -11.43 7.86 5.07
N GLY A 133 -10.66 8.73 4.42
CA GLY A 133 -9.37 8.36 3.82
C GLY A 133 -8.31 8.02 4.88
N GLY A 134 -7.12 7.61 4.41
CA GLY A 134 -6.07 7.02 5.26
C GLY A 134 -5.67 7.82 6.51
N VAL A 135 -5.69 9.16 6.47
CA VAL A 135 -5.38 10.01 7.64
C VAL A 135 -6.55 10.15 8.59
N SER A 136 -7.72 10.46 8.04
CA SER A 136 -8.91 10.75 8.83
C SER A 136 -9.49 9.48 9.46
N ALA A 137 -9.33 8.30 8.86
CA ALA A 137 -9.75 7.02 9.44
C ALA A 137 -9.20 6.79 10.87
N TRP A 138 -8.02 7.30 11.20
CA TRP A 138 -7.44 7.24 12.54
C TRP A 138 -8.09 8.16 13.58
N ASN A 139 -9.16 8.88 13.22
CA ASN A 139 -10.07 9.49 14.18
C ASN A 139 -10.74 8.45 15.10
N ILE A 140 -10.67 7.15 14.77
CA ILE A 140 -11.01 6.05 15.67
C ILE A 140 -10.16 6.03 16.95
N ALA A 141 -8.92 6.53 16.89
CA ALA A 141 -8.01 6.70 18.03
C ALA A 141 -7.14 7.96 17.81
N PRO A 142 -7.68 9.16 18.07
CA PRO A 142 -7.06 10.43 17.67
C PRO A 142 -5.61 10.62 18.10
N LEU A 143 -5.20 10.07 19.24
CA LEU A 143 -3.82 10.09 19.74
C LEU A 143 -2.82 9.57 18.70
N PHE A 144 -3.22 8.54 17.95
CA PHE A 144 -2.39 7.84 16.97
C PHE A 144 -2.66 8.28 15.53
N LYS A 145 -3.24 9.46 15.31
CA LYS A 145 -3.49 10.02 13.96
C LYS A 145 -2.21 10.13 13.09
N GLY A 146 -1.03 10.07 13.70
CA GLY A 146 0.26 9.95 13.02
C GLY A 146 0.42 8.69 12.17
N LEU A 147 -0.36 7.63 12.41
CA LEU A 147 -0.39 6.42 11.57
C LEU A 147 -0.80 6.72 10.14
N GLY A 148 -1.81 7.56 9.96
CA GLY A 148 -2.23 7.96 8.63
C GLY A 148 -1.24 8.93 7.98
N LEU A 149 -0.57 9.79 8.74
CA LEU A 149 0.52 10.61 8.21
C LEU A 149 1.70 9.74 7.75
N ALA A 150 2.03 8.70 8.52
CA ALA A 150 3.06 7.73 8.15
C ALA A 150 2.71 7.03 6.84
N SER A 151 1.49 6.49 6.70
CA SER A 151 1.04 5.84 5.45
C SER A 151 1.10 6.79 4.25
N MET A 152 0.79 8.08 4.45
CA MET A 152 0.88 9.13 3.43
C MET A 152 2.32 9.39 2.96
N VAL A 153 3.28 9.40 3.89
CA VAL A 153 4.70 9.54 3.54
C VAL A 153 5.21 8.28 2.82
N ILE A 154 4.81 7.09 3.28
CA ILE A 154 5.18 5.82 2.65
C ILE A 154 4.65 5.75 1.22
N VAL A 155 3.36 6.00 0.99
CA VAL A 155 2.77 5.95 -0.35
C VAL A 155 3.34 7.03 -1.27
N PHE A 156 3.68 8.21 -0.74
CA PHE A 156 4.38 9.25 -1.50
C PHE A 156 5.71 8.74 -2.05
N PHE A 157 6.57 8.15 -1.22
CA PHE A 157 7.83 7.59 -1.70
C PHE A 157 7.64 6.37 -2.59
N CYS A 158 6.63 5.54 -2.32
CA CYS A 158 6.28 4.41 -3.18
C CYS A 158 5.96 4.91 -4.60
N ASN A 159 5.12 5.93 -4.72
CA ASN A 159 4.73 6.50 -6.00
C ASN A 159 5.93 7.09 -6.78
N THR A 160 6.94 7.64 -6.10
CA THR A 160 8.13 8.23 -6.75
C THR A 160 9.04 7.16 -7.35
N TYR A 161 9.41 6.11 -6.60
CA TYR A 161 10.33 5.11 -7.19
C TYR A 161 9.60 4.11 -8.09
N TYR A 162 8.37 3.72 -7.76
CA TYR A 162 7.65 2.68 -8.50
C TYR A 162 7.36 3.09 -9.95
N VAL A 163 7.12 4.39 -10.19
CA VAL A 163 6.90 4.92 -11.55
C VAL A 163 8.09 4.65 -12.48
N MET A 164 9.31 4.59 -11.96
CA MET A 164 10.51 4.32 -12.75
C MET A 164 10.45 2.96 -13.45
N ILE A 165 9.76 1.99 -12.86
CA ILE A 165 9.58 0.67 -13.48
C ILE A 165 8.69 0.77 -14.71
N LEU A 166 7.63 1.60 -14.65
CA LEU A 166 6.76 1.89 -15.79
C LEU A 166 7.54 2.65 -16.87
N VAL A 167 8.44 3.56 -16.49
CA VAL A 167 9.33 4.28 -17.42
C VAL A 167 10.22 3.31 -18.19
N TRP A 168 10.87 2.38 -17.49
CA TRP A 168 11.68 1.33 -18.14
C TRP A 168 10.81 0.41 -19.01
N GLY A 169 9.64 -0.01 -18.51
CA GLY A 169 8.68 -0.82 -19.27
C GLY A 169 8.23 -0.15 -20.56
N LEU A 170 7.92 1.14 -20.51
CA LEU A 170 7.54 1.96 -21.66
C LEU A 170 8.68 2.08 -22.67
N TYR A 171 9.91 2.30 -22.20
CA TYR A 171 11.09 2.35 -23.06
C TYR A 171 11.31 1.03 -23.82
N PHE A 172 11.28 -0.09 -23.12
CA PHE A 172 11.41 -1.41 -23.75
C PHE A 172 10.23 -1.72 -24.69
N LEU A 173 9.01 -1.29 -24.36
CA LEU A 173 7.86 -1.44 -25.24
C LEU A 173 8.08 -0.70 -26.58
N PHE A 174 8.54 0.56 -26.55
CA PHE A 174 8.84 1.29 -27.78
C PHE A 174 9.92 0.60 -28.63
N HIS A 175 10.94 0.05 -27.98
CA HIS A 175 12.00 -0.70 -28.64
C HIS A 175 11.61 -2.13 -29.06
N SER A 176 10.44 -2.63 -28.65
CA SER A 176 9.93 -3.94 -29.06
C SER A 176 9.37 -3.95 -30.49
N PHE A 177 9.16 -2.79 -31.11
CA PHE A 177 8.62 -2.66 -32.48
C PHE A 177 9.71 -2.67 -33.57
N THR A 178 10.87 -3.28 -33.31
CA THR A 178 11.95 -3.45 -34.30
C THR A 178 12.27 -4.93 -34.52
N ASN A 179 12.75 -5.27 -35.72
CA ASN A 179 13.25 -6.61 -36.03
C ASN A 179 14.61 -6.49 -36.74
N PRO A 180 15.73 -6.94 -36.14
CA PRO A 180 15.85 -7.58 -34.83
C PRO A 180 15.59 -6.63 -33.65
N LEU A 181 15.38 -7.20 -32.45
CA LEU A 181 15.27 -6.43 -31.20
C LEU A 181 16.63 -5.78 -30.87
N PRO A 182 16.68 -4.56 -30.29
CA PRO A 182 17.94 -3.85 -30.07
C PRO A 182 18.89 -4.55 -29.10
N TRP A 183 18.33 -5.32 -28.15
CA TRP A 183 19.08 -6.13 -27.20
C TRP A 183 19.39 -7.55 -27.71
N ALA A 184 18.95 -7.93 -28.91
CA ALA A 184 19.29 -9.21 -29.52
C ALA A 184 20.65 -9.20 -30.24
N THR A 185 21.13 -8.01 -30.61
CA THR A 185 22.37 -7.85 -31.38
C THR A 185 23.41 -7.03 -30.63
N CYS A 186 24.64 -7.17 -31.07
CA CYS A 186 25.86 -6.51 -30.61
C CYS A 186 26.40 -5.62 -31.76
N GLY A 187 27.33 -4.72 -31.43
CA GLY A 187 27.88 -3.76 -32.40
C GLY A 187 27.18 -2.39 -32.39
N HIS A 188 26.30 -2.16 -31.42
CA HIS A 188 25.75 -0.84 -31.15
C HIS A 188 26.76 0.06 -30.42
N PRO A 189 26.57 1.39 -30.44
CA PRO A 189 27.50 2.33 -29.77
C PRO A 189 27.68 2.10 -28.26
N TRP A 190 26.71 1.45 -27.60
CA TRP A 190 26.77 1.14 -26.17
C TRP A 190 27.49 -0.18 -25.86
N ASN A 191 27.78 -1.01 -26.87
CA ASN A 191 28.43 -2.29 -26.66
C ASN A 191 29.93 -2.15 -26.43
N THR A 192 30.50 -2.94 -25.52
CA THR A 192 31.97 -2.92 -25.33
C THR A 192 32.69 -3.65 -26.48
N PRO A 193 33.94 -3.26 -26.81
CA PRO A 193 34.72 -3.94 -27.85
C PRO A 193 34.88 -5.44 -27.61
N ASN A 194 34.92 -5.87 -26.34
CA ASN A 194 35.04 -7.27 -25.96
C ASN A 194 33.77 -8.09 -26.19
N SER A 195 32.65 -7.46 -26.53
CA SER A 195 31.38 -8.12 -26.89
C SER A 195 31.17 -8.17 -28.42
N GLN A 196 32.15 -7.69 -29.21
CA GLN A 196 32.04 -7.47 -30.66
C GLN A 196 32.73 -8.55 -31.51
N ILE A 197 32.58 -9.85 -31.19
CA ILE A 197 32.91 -10.88 -32.20
C ILE A 197 31.68 -11.10 -33.07
N LEU A 198 31.52 -10.22 -34.07
CA LEU A 198 30.53 -10.35 -35.12
C LEU A 198 30.99 -11.44 -36.11
N PHE A 199 30.69 -12.71 -35.83
CA PHE A 199 30.98 -13.79 -36.77
C PHE A 199 29.78 -13.93 -37.72
N ASN A 200 29.98 -13.59 -39.00
CA ASN A 200 28.97 -13.74 -40.05
C ASN A 200 27.63 -13.00 -39.75
N GLY A 201 27.69 -11.85 -39.07
CA GLY A 201 26.50 -11.06 -38.70
C GLY A 201 25.76 -11.55 -37.45
N SER A 202 26.26 -12.59 -36.77
CA SER A 202 25.71 -13.12 -35.52
C SER A 202 26.63 -12.84 -34.33
N CYS A 203 26.03 -12.49 -33.19
CA CYS A 203 26.76 -12.26 -31.94
C CYS A 203 26.99 -13.59 -31.25
N MET A 204 28.24 -14.05 -31.24
CA MET A 204 28.61 -15.23 -30.45
C MET A 204 28.85 -14.80 -29.00
N GLU A 205 28.23 -15.47 -28.04
CA GLU A 205 28.56 -15.34 -26.62
C GLU A 205 29.64 -16.37 -26.30
N ALA A 206 30.91 -15.95 -26.22
CA ALA A 206 32.00 -16.80 -25.74
C ALA A 206 32.14 -16.66 -24.22
N GLU A 207 32.76 -17.65 -23.57
CA GLU A 207 33.07 -17.61 -22.14
C GLU A 207 33.89 -16.35 -21.80
N GLY A 208 33.34 -15.51 -20.91
CA GLY A 208 33.94 -14.24 -20.49
C GLY A 208 33.43 -12.99 -21.22
N MET A 209 32.58 -13.12 -22.25
CA MET A 209 31.91 -11.99 -22.91
C MET A 209 30.57 -11.65 -22.23
N ARG A 210 30.23 -10.36 -22.17
CA ARG A 210 29.01 -9.89 -21.50
C ARG A 210 27.82 -9.94 -22.46
N SER A 211 26.67 -10.42 -21.99
CA SER A 211 25.47 -10.55 -22.83
C SER A 211 25.02 -9.21 -23.42
N PRO A 212 24.62 -9.14 -24.71
CA PRO A 212 24.12 -7.92 -25.34
C PRO A 212 22.93 -7.30 -24.60
N VAL A 213 22.11 -8.11 -23.92
CA VAL A 213 20.96 -7.64 -23.13
C VAL A 213 21.42 -6.94 -21.85
N ILE A 214 22.44 -7.48 -21.17
CA ILE A 214 23.03 -6.85 -19.99
C ILE A 214 23.64 -5.51 -20.39
N GLU A 215 24.36 -5.44 -21.51
CA GLU A 215 24.93 -4.18 -21.99
C GLU A 215 23.85 -3.19 -22.43
N PHE A 216 22.77 -3.65 -23.06
CA PHE A 216 21.62 -2.78 -23.35
C PHE A 216 21.03 -2.20 -22.07
N TRP A 217 20.77 -3.03 -21.05
CA TRP A 217 20.23 -2.57 -19.76
C TRP A 217 21.18 -1.61 -19.04
N GLU A 218 22.43 -2.01 -18.80
CA GLU A 218 23.33 -1.23 -17.96
C GLU A 218 23.95 -0.03 -18.68
N ARG A 219 24.26 -0.13 -19.98
CA ARG A 219 25.01 0.92 -20.70
C ARG A 219 24.14 1.79 -21.58
N LYS A 220 23.02 1.29 -22.09
CA LYS A 220 22.08 2.08 -22.92
C LYS A 220 20.92 2.63 -22.12
N VAL A 221 20.19 1.77 -21.39
CA VAL A 221 19.00 2.18 -20.63
C VAL A 221 19.40 2.96 -19.38
N LEU A 222 20.17 2.32 -18.48
CA LEU A 222 20.55 2.91 -17.19
C LEU A 222 21.74 3.86 -17.29
N ARG A 223 22.67 3.61 -18.22
CA ARG A 223 23.96 4.31 -18.31
C ARG A 223 24.69 4.32 -16.96
N LEU A 224 24.80 3.15 -16.33
CA LEU A 224 25.16 3.01 -14.92
C LEU A 224 26.53 3.60 -14.59
N SER A 225 26.56 4.52 -13.60
CA SER A 225 27.81 5.09 -13.06
C SER A 225 28.50 4.18 -12.03
N GLY A 226 29.68 4.60 -11.54
CA GLY A 226 30.46 3.83 -10.55
C GLY A 226 29.80 3.71 -9.18
N GLY A 227 28.81 4.55 -8.86
CA GLY A 227 28.12 4.50 -7.58
C GLY A 227 27.27 5.73 -7.28
N LEU A 228 26.64 5.73 -6.10
CA LEU A 228 25.77 6.82 -5.63
C LEU A 228 26.47 8.20 -5.53
N HIS A 229 27.81 8.24 -5.41
CA HIS A 229 28.59 9.47 -5.34
C HIS A 229 28.85 10.12 -6.71
N GLU A 230 28.55 9.38 -7.79
CA GLU A 230 28.70 9.82 -9.18
C GLU A 230 27.31 9.82 -9.82
N PRO A 231 26.47 10.86 -9.61
CA PRO A 231 25.15 10.90 -10.22
C PRO A 231 25.23 10.92 -11.76
N GLY A 232 26.30 11.48 -12.32
CA GLY A 232 26.49 11.58 -13.77
C GLY A 232 25.44 12.45 -14.46
N ASP A 233 25.26 12.24 -15.75
CA ASP A 233 24.33 13.04 -16.57
C ASP A 233 22.89 12.53 -16.51
N ILE A 234 21.94 13.40 -16.85
CA ILE A 234 20.52 13.02 -17.00
C ILE A 234 20.30 12.35 -18.36
N SER A 235 19.64 11.20 -18.37
CA SER A 235 19.25 10.50 -19.61
C SER A 235 17.99 11.13 -20.22
N TYR A 236 18.14 11.88 -21.30
CA TYR A 236 17.02 12.54 -21.98
C TYR A 236 15.96 11.56 -22.50
N GLU A 237 16.35 10.37 -22.94
CA GLU A 237 15.42 9.31 -23.38
C GLU A 237 14.54 8.83 -22.22
N MET A 238 15.12 8.65 -21.03
CA MET A 238 14.39 8.28 -19.82
C MET A 238 13.49 9.42 -19.34
N VAL A 239 13.94 10.68 -19.43
CA VAL A 239 13.11 11.86 -19.10
C VAL A 239 11.87 11.92 -19.97
N LEU A 240 11.99 11.67 -21.29
CA LEU A 240 10.83 11.65 -22.18
C LEU A 240 9.85 10.53 -21.81
N CYS A 241 10.36 9.35 -21.48
CA CYS A 241 9.53 8.23 -21.00
C CYS A 241 8.88 8.54 -19.66
N LEU A 242 9.57 9.23 -18.75
CA LEU A 242 9.06 9.68 -17.45
C LEU A 242 7.93 10.71 -17.62
N ILE A 243 8.10 11.70 -18.48
CA ILE A 243 7.04 12.67 -18.82
C ILE A 243 5.82 11.95 -19.37
N ALA A 244 6.02 11.05 -20.36
CA ALA A 244 4.92 10.30 -20.95
C ALA A 244 4.19 9.43 -19.91
N THR A 245 4.93 8.78 -19.02
CA THR A 245 4.36 7.93 -17.97
C THR A 245 3.52 8.74 -16.98
N TRP A 246 4.01 9.88 -16.48
CA TRP A 246 3.22 10.74 -15.59
C TRP A 246 1.99 11.35 -16.26
N ILE A 247 2.06 11.66 -17.56
CA ILE A 247 0.89 12.08 -18.35
C ILE A 247 -0.16 10.97 -18.39
N ILE A 248 0.25 9.73 -18.66
CA ILE A 248 -0.65 8.56 -18.68
C ILE A 248 -1.28 8.37 -17.29
N VAL A 249 -0.47 8.37 -16.22
CA VAL A 249 -0.95 8.21 -14.84
C VAL A 249 -1.98 9.30 -14.50
N TYR A 250 -1.65 10.57 -14.77
CA TYR A 250 -2.55 11.70 -14.52
C TYR A 250 -3.92 11.53 -15.19
N PHE A 251 -3.95 11.20 -16.49
CA PHE A 251 -5.22 11.06 -17.21
C PHE A 251 -6.03 9.82 -16.81
N CYS A 252 -5.38 8.75 -16.32
CA CYS A 252 -6.08 7.58 -15.79
C CYS A 252 -6.91 7.92 -14.54
N MET A 253 -6.49 8.92 -13.77
CA MET A 253 -7.08 9.26 -12.47
C MET A 253 -7.71 10.65 -12.38
N TRP A 254 -7.60 11.50 -13.41
CA TRP A 254 -7.98 12.92 -13.28
C TRP A 254 -9.44 13.14 -12.87
N LYS A 255 -10.35 12.21 -13.19
CA LYS A 255 -11.78 12.24 -12.82
C LYS A 255 -12.13 11.44 -11.56
N GLY A 256 -11.12 10.99 -10.81
CA GLY A 256 -11.27 10.18 -9.60
C GLY A 256 -11.85 8.78 -9.86
N VAL A 257 -12.35 8.16 -8.78
CA VAL A 257 -12.79 6.75 -8.73
C VAL A 257 -13.82 6.35 -9.80
N LYS A 258 -14.65 7.27 -10.30
CA LYS A 258 -15.64 6.99 -11.37
C LYS A 258 -15.00 6.72 -12.72
N SER A 259 -13.86 7.36 -13.02
CA SER A 259 -13.09 7.10 -14.24
C SER A 259 -12.20 5.88 -14.04
N THR A 260 -11.52 5.83 -12.91
CA THR A 260 -10.65 4.73 -12.50
C THR A 260 -11.38 3.38 -12.54
N GLY A 261 -12.59 3.33 -11.96
CA GLY A 261 -13.43 2.12 -11.92
C GLY A 261 -13.83 1.56 -13.28
N LYS A 262 -13.70 2.32 -14.39
CA LYS A 262 -13.94 1.81 -15.75
C LYS A 262 -12.66 1.31 -16.41
N VAL A 263 -11.56 2.06 -16.27
CA VAL A 263 -10.26 1.72 -16.86
C VAL A 263 -9.74 0.40 -16.27
N VAL A 264 -9.94 0.21 -14.97
CA VAL A 264 -9.50 -0.96 -14.21
C VAL A 264 -10.01 -2.30 -14.76
N TYR A 265 -11.18 -2.36 -15.41
CA TYR A 265 -11.62 -3.63 -16.01
C TYR A 265 -10.70 -4.12 -17.11
N PHE A 266 -10.19 -3.20 -17.95
CA PHE A 266 -9.22 -3.57 -18.96
C PHE A 266 -7.87 -3.84 -18.32
N THR A 267 -7.39 -2.92 -17.49
CA THR A 267 -6.03 -2.97 -16.96
C THR A 267 -5.82 -4.10 -15.95
N ALA A 268 -6.83 -4.47 -15.17
CA ALA A 268 -6.74 -5.62 -14.26
C ALA A 268 -6.87 -6.97 -15.00
N LEU A 269 -7.67 -7.07 -16.06
CA LEU A 269 -7.94 -8.34 -16.76
C LEU A 269 -6.94 -8.65 -17.89
N PHE A 270 -6.44 -7.63 -18.59
CA PHE A 270 -5.53 -7.81 -19.70
C PHE A 270 -4.24 -8.56 -19.33
N PRO A 271 -3.60 -8.32 -18.17
CA PRO A 271 -2.45 -9.10 -17.74
C PRO A 271 -2.73 -10.59 -17.62
N TYR A 272 -3.92 -11.00 -17.16
CA TYR A 272 -4.27 -12.42 -17.09
C TYR A 272 -4.35 -13.05 -18.48
N LEU A 273 -4.90 -12.34 -19.46
CA LEU A 273 -4.92 -12.79 -20.85
C LEU A 273 -3.48 -13.03 -21.35
N VAL A 274 -2.58 -12.06 -21.13
CA VAL A 274 -1.19 -12.19 -21.56
C VAL A 274 -0.47 -13.31 -20.81
N LEU A 275 -0.63 -13.43 -19.50
CA LEU A 275 -0.03 -14.52 -18.72
C LEU A 275 -0.48 -15.90 -19.21
N VAL A 276 -1.76 -16.07 -19.57
CA VAL A 276 -2.27 -17.33 -20.14
C VAL A 276 -1.65 -17.62 -21.51
N VAL A 277 -1.55 -16.61 -22.38
CA VAL A 277 -0.91 -16.75 -23.70
C VAL A 277 0.58 -17.07 -23.57
N LEU A 278 1.29 -16.38 -22.69
CA LEU A 278 2.71 -16.62 -22.41
C LEU A 278 2.93 -17.98 -21.76
N LEU A 279 2.03 -18.45 -20.89
CA LEU A 279 2.13 -19.81 -20.35
C LEU A 279 1.94 -20.84 -21.45
N ALA A 280 0.88 -20.71 -22.26
CA ALA A 280 0.58 -21.65 -23.33
C ALA A 280 1.74 -21.76 -24.33
N HIS A 281 2.40 -20.65 -24.65
CA HIS A 281 3.61 -20.67 -25.45
C HIS A 281 4.81 -21.24 -24.67
N GLY A 282 5.06 -20.73 -23.45
CA GLY A 282 6.21 -21.09 -22.62
C GLY A 282 6.32 -22.59 -22.35
N VAL A 283 5.21 -23.27 -22.06
CA VAL A 283 5.21 -24.74 -21.81
C VAL A 283 5.44 -25.57 -23.08
N THR A 284 5.31 -24.98 -24.27
CA THR A 284 5.62 -25.67 -25.54
C THR A 284 7.09 -25.55 -25.96
N LEU A 285 7.86 -24.69 -25.28
CA LEU A 285 9.28 -24.51 -25.56
C LEU A 285 10.12 -25.68 -25.00
N PRO A 286 11.23 -26.05 -25.67
CA PRO A 286 12.13 -27.08 -25.16
C PRO A 286 12.73 -26.62 -23.82
N GLY A 287 12.93 -27.54 -22.85
CA GLY A 287 13.47 -27.20 -21.53
C GLY A 287 12.49 -26.53 -20.56
N ALA A 288 11.26 -26.23 -20.97
CA ALA A 288 10.26 -25.59 -20.10
C ALA A 288 9.95 -26.41 -18.84
N LEU A 289 9.92 -27.75 -18.96
CA LEU A 289 9.68 -28.65 -17.83
C LEU A 289 10.81 -28.54 -16.79
N ASP A 290 12.07 -28.45 -17.23
CA ASP A 290 13.21 -28.30 -16.31
C ASP A 290 13.10 -27.00 -15.53
N GLY A 291 12.69 -25.92 -16.20
CA GLY A 291 12.33 -24.64 -15.58
C GLY A 291 11.28 -24.77 -14.48
N ILE A 292 10.14 -25.41 -14.78
CA ILE A 292 9.05 -25.62 -13.82
C ILE A 292 9.48 -26.50 -12.65
N VAL A 293 10.27 -27.56 -12.92
CA VAL A 293 10.86 -28.37 -11.87
C VAL A 293 11.76 -27.51 -11.00
N TYR A 294 12.60 -26.65 -11.59
CA TYR A 294 13.48 -25.74 -10.85
C TYR A 294 12.72 -24.75 -9.95
N TYR A 295 11.58 -24.26 -10.42
CA TYR A 295 10.69 -23.39 -9.66
C TYR A 295 10.16 -24.03 -8.38
N LEU A 296 9.78 -25.32 -8.44
CA LEU A 296 9.06 -26.00 -7.36
C LEU A 296 9.88 -27.07 -6.63
N LYS A 297 11.11 -27.35 -7.08
CA LYS A 297 11.97 -28.37 -6.46
C LYS A 297 12.20 -28.03 -4.99
N PRO A 298 11.76 -28.89 -4.05
CA PRO A 298 11.83 -28.57 -2.64
C PRO A 298 13.26 -28.72 -2.11
N ASP A 299 13.78 -27.68 -1.47
CA ASP A 299 14.99 -27.75 -0.64
C ASP A 299 14.63 -27.47 0.82
N TRP A 300 14.49 -28.54 1.59
CA TRP A 300 14.09 -28.48 3.00
C TRP A 300 15.13 -27.81 3.90
N SER A 301 16.39 -27.73 3.47
CA SER A 301 17.45 -27.07 4.26
C SER A 301 17.16 -25.59 4.45
N LYS A 302 16.48 -24.97 3.49
CA LYS A 302 16.12 -23.55 3.48
C LYS A 302 15.12 -23.16 4.56
N LEU A 303 14.25 -24.07 5.02
CA LEU A 303 13.21 -23.74 6.00
C LEU A 303 13.78 -23.27 7.35
N GLY A 304 15.00 -23.69 7.69
CA GLY A 304 15.72 -23.27 8.90
C GLY A 304 16.37 -21.89 8.79
N GLU A 305 16.46 -21.29 7.59
CA GLU A 305 17.07 -19.97 7.40
C GLU A 305 16.07 -18.85 7.72
N ALA A 306 16.44 -17.94 8.63
CA ALA A 306 15.58 -16.82 9.01
C ALA A 306 15.21 -15.92 7.82
N GLN A 307 16.12 -15.78 6.85
CA GLN A 307 15.89 -14.96 5.66
C GLN A 307 14.68 -15.43 4.85
N VAL A 308 14.40 -16.74 4.81
CA VAL A 308 13.27 -17.31 4.06
C VAL A 308 11.94 -16.79 4.59
N TRP A 309 11.81 -16.69 5.91
CA TRP A 309 10.60 -16.18 6.56
C TRP A 309 10.47 -14.65 6.43
N ILE A 310 11.58 -13.91 6.43
CA ILE A 310 11.59 -12.46 6.18
C ILE A 310 11.20 -12.16 4.74
N ASP A 311 11.76 -12.88 3.78
CA ASP A 311 11.44 -12.74 2.36
C ASP A 311 9.96 -13.05 2.12
N ALA A 312 9.42 -14.10 2.75
CA ALA A 312 7.99 -14.42 2.70
C ALA A 312 7.12 -13.30 3.29
N GLY A 313 7.46 -12.79 4.48
CA GLY A 313 6.67 -11.74 5.13
C GLY A 313 6.70 -10.42 4.39
N THR A 314 7.88 -9.96 4.00
CA THR A 314 8.02 -8.72 3.23
C THR A 314 7.35 -8.82 1.86
N GLN A 315 7.40 -9.99 1.20
CA GLN A 315 6.68 -10.22 -0.04
C GLN A 315 5.16 -10.10 0.14
N ILE A 316 4.59 -10.69 1.20
CA ILE A 316 3.14 -10.61 1.44
C ILE A 316 2.70 -9.17 1.73
N PHE A 317 3.40 -8.46 2.61
CA PHE A 317 3.01 -7.10 2.99
C PHE A 317 3.12 -6.13 1.81
N PHE A 318 4.19 -6.25 1.03
CA PHE A 318 4.38 -5.45 -0.17
C PHE A 318 3.37 -5.81 -1.27
N SER A 319 3.18 -7.11 -1.55
CA SER A 319 2.27 -7.56 -2.62
C SER A 319 0.81 -7.29 -2.30
N TYR A 320 0.41 -7.28 -1.03
CA TYR A 320 -0.95 -6.94 -0.64
C TYR A 320 -1.14 -5.41 -0.51
N ALA A 321 -0.05 -4.64 -0.66
CA ALA A 321 -0.02 -3.19 -0.53
C ALA A 321 -0.52 -2.69 0.86
N ILE A 322 -0.18 -3.47 1.90
CA ILE A 322 -0.53 -3.20 3.30
C ILE A 322 0.33 -2.05 3.84
N GLY A 323 -0.27 -1.17 4.65
CA GLY A 323 0.37 -0.04 5.31
C GLY A 323 0.50 1.21 4.43
N LEU A 324 -0.02 1.19 3.20
CA LEU A 324 0.02 2.33 2.28
C LEU A 324 -1.17 3.29 2.48
N GLY A 325 -2.20 2.89 3.24
CA GLY A 325 -3.41 3.68 3.47
C GLY A 325 -4.35 3.77 2.25
N ALA A 326 -3.93 3.25 1.09
CA ALA A 326 -4.73 3.18 -0.12
C ALA A 326 -5.88 2.18 0.01
N LEU A 327 -5.70 1.04 0.68
CA LEU A 327 -6.78 0.08 0.95
C LEU A 327 -7.85 0.68 1.86
N THR A 328 -7.42 1.38 2.93
CA THR A 328 -8.32 2.18 3.78
C THR A 328 -9.10 3.21 2.96
N ALA A 329 -8.43 3.90 2.01
CA ALA A 329 -9.11 4.83 1.11
C ALA A 329 -10.10 4.14 0.17
N LEU A 330 -9.75 3.02 -0.47
CA LEU A 330 -10.66 2.27 -1.34
C LEU A 330 -11.87 1.72 -0.57
N GLY A 331 -11.64 1.17 0.64
CA GLY A 331 -12.67 0.67 1.53
C GLY A 331 -13.64 1.76 1.98
N SER A 332 -13.17 3.01 2.12
CA SER A 332 -14.03 4.14 2.52
C SER A 332 -15.13 4.51 1.51
N TYR A 333 -14.99 4.08 0.26
CA TYR A 333 -15.99 4.25 -0.79
C TYR A 333 -16.98 3.07 -0.86
N ASN A 334 -16.78 2.02 -0.04
CA ASN A 334 -17.72 0.91 0.07
C ASN A 334 -19.00 1.33 0.77
N ARG A 335 -20.08 0.62 0.45
CA ARG A 335 -21.33 0.71 1.20
C ARG A 335 -21.09 0.11 2.59
N PHE A 336 -21.78 0.65 3.60
CA PHE A 336 -21.58 0.24 5.00
C PHE A 336 -21.79 -1.27 5.21
N HIS A 337 -22.81 -1.83 4.55
CA HIS A 337 -23.15 -3.26 4.62
C HIS A 337 -22.43 -4.16 3.61
N ASN A 338 -21.35 -3.68 2.99
CA ASN A 338 -20.57 -4.52 2.10
C ASN A 338 -19.79 -5.60 2.89
N ASN A 339 -19.67 -6.81 2.35
CA ASN A 339 -19.00 -7.92 3.04
C ASN A 339 -17.48 -7.87 2.87
N CYS A 340 -16.84 -6.91 3.54
CA CYS A 340 -15.38 -6.70 3.48
C CYS A 340 -14.56 -7.91 3.97
N TYR A 341 -15.14 -8.74 4.84
CA TYR A 341 -14.49 -9.97 5.31
C TYR A 341 -14.31 -10.97 4.17
N GLN A 342 -15.37 -11.27 3.41
CA GLN A 342 -15.30 -12.16 2.26
C GLN A 342 -14.41 -11.59 1.16
N ASP A 343 -14.51 -10.28 0.90
CA ASP A 343 -13.69 -9.60 -0.10
C ASP A 343 -12.19 -9.78 0.20
N ALA A 344 -11.78 -9.69 1.46
CA ALA A 344 -10.37 -9.87 1.86
C ALA A 344 -9.82 -11.26 1.49
N PHE A 345 -10.58 -12.34 1.67
CA PHE A 345 -10.14 -13.69 1.28
C PHE A 345 -10.09 -13.86 -0.24
N VAL A 346 -11.10 -13.34 -0.95
CA VAL A 346 -11.13 -13.43 -2.42
C VAL A 346 -9.94 -12.69 -3.01
N LEU A 347 -9.67 -11.46 -2.55
CA LEU A 347 -8.55 -10.64 -3.01
C LEU A 347 -7.21 -11.29 -2.68
N ALA A 348 -7.06 -11.87 -1.48
CA ALA A 348 -5.87 -12.63 -1.10
C ALA A 348 -5.63 -13.85 -1.99
N LEU A 349 -6.68 -14.61 -2.29
CA LEU A 349 -6.61 -15.78 -3.17
C LEU A 349 -6.22 -15.37 -4.59
N ILE A 350 -6.84 -14.32 -5.14
CA ILE A 350 -6.50 -13.80 -6.46
C ILE A 350 -5.04 -13.36 -6.46
N ASN A 351 -4.60 -12.55 -5.51
CA ASN A 351 -3.25 -12.02 -5.46
C ASN A 351 -2.16 -13.12 -5.35
N SER A 352 -2.31 -14.02 -4.39
CA SER A 352 -1.36 -15.14 -4.20
C SER A 352 -1.44 -16.14 -5.35
N GLY A 353 -2.64 -16.42 -5.86
CA GLY A 353 -2.86 -17.29 -7.01
C GLY A 353 -2.21 -16.76 -8.28
N THR A 354 -2.30 -15.46 -8.55
CA THR A 354 -1.62 -14.82 -9.68
C THR A 354 -0.11 -14.89 -9.54
N SER A 355 0.43 -14.70 -8.34
CA SER A 355 1.87 -14.86 -8.08
C SER A 355 2.35 -16.27 -8.42
N PHE A 356 1.61 -17.28 -7.94
CA PHE A 356 1.90 -18.69 -8.22
C PHE A 356 1.81 -19.01 -9.71
N PHE A 357 0.77 -18.54 -10.38
CA PHE A 357 0.57 -18.72 -11.82
C PHE A 357 1.68 -18.05 -12.66
N ALA A 358 2.04 -16.80 -12.32
CA ALA A 358 3.13 -16.08 -12.99
C ALA A 358 4.49 -16.77 -12.81
N GLY A 359 4.69 -17.51 -11.71
CA GLY A 359 5.84 -18.36 -11.50
C GLY A 359 6.03 -19.40 -12.61
N PHE A 360 4.96 -20.09 -13.03
CA PHE A 360 5.02 -21.03 -14.15
C PHE A 360 5.36 -20.33 -15.48
N VAL A 361 4.79 -19.14 -15.72
CA VAL A 361 5.09 -18.35 -16.92
C VAL A 361 6.58 -18.03 -16.98
N VAL A 362 7.13 -17.42 -15.93
CA VAL A 362 8.54 -17.02 -15.87
C VAL A 362 9.47 -18.22 -15.98
N PHE A 363 9.26 -19.25 -15.17
CA PHE A 363 10.19 -20.38 -15.12
C PHE A 363 10.11 -21.30 -16.33
N SER A 364 8.96 -21.40 -17.01
CA SER A 364 8.91 -22.10 -18.31
C SER A 364 9.82 -21.44 -19.35
N VAL A 365 9.82 -20.10 -19.40
CA VAL A 365 10.66 -19.30 -20.29
C VAL A 365 12.14 -19.34 -19.88
N LEU A 366 12.45 -19.29 -18.57
CA LEU A 366 13.83 -19.42 -18.09
C LEU A 366 14.41 -20.82 -18.34
N GLY A 367 13.59 -21.87 -18.20
CA GLY A 367 13.99 -23.25 -18.52
C GLY A 367 14.35 -23.40 -19.99
N PHE A 368 13.57 -22.79 -20.88
CA PHE A 368 13.92 -22.69 -22.31
C PHE A 368 15.25 -21.98 -22.55
N MET A 369 15.46 -20.83 -21.92
CA MET A 369 16.71 -20.10 -22.08
C MET A 369 17.92 -20.89 -21.60
N ALA A 370 17.80 -21.59 -20.47
CA ALA A 370 18.84 -22.46 -19.93
C ALA A 370 19.16 -23.63 -20.88
N ALA A 371 18.13 -24.26 -21.46
CA ALA A 371 18.29 -25.36 -22.41
C ALA A 371 18.97 -24.91 -23.72
N GLU A 372 18.57 -23.78 -24.29
CA GLU A 372 19.19 -23.23 -25.51
C GLU A 372 20.64 -22.77 -25.29
N GLN A 373 20.96 -22.24 -24.11
CA GLN A 373 22.31 -21.78 -23.79
C GLN A 373 23.21 -22.88 -23.22
N GLY A 374 22.66 -24.04 -22.87
CA GLY A 374 23.41 -25.12 -22.21
C GLY A 374 23.95 -24.74 -20.83
N VAL A 375 23.28 -23.83 -20.11
CA VAL A 375 23.69 -23.35 -18.77
C VAL A 375 22.70 -23.79 -17.70
N ASP A 376 23.15 -23.82 -16.45
CA ASP A 376 22.27 -24.10 -15.32
C ASP A 376 21.28 -22.93 -15.08
N ILE A 377 20.04 -23.26 -14.72
CA ILE A 377 18.96 -22.28 -14.51
C ILE A 377 19.33 -21.25 -13.42
N SER A 378 20.17 -21.62 -12.44
CA SER A 378 20.62 -20.68 -11.40
C SER A 378 21.44 -19.50 -11.94
N LYS A 379 22.10 -19.66 -13.09
CA LYS A 379 22.91 -18.60 -13.72
C LYS A 379 22.07 -17.61 -14.52
N VAL A 380 20.81 -17.93 -14.78
CA VAL A 380 19.91 -17.10 -15.59
C VAL A 380 18.79 -16.46 -14.76
N ALA A 381 18.58 -16.92 -13.53
CA ALA A 381 17.59 -16.37 -12.61
C ALA A 381 18.14 -15.12 -11.89
N GLU A 382 17.97 -13.96 -12.53
CA GLU A 382 18.30 -12.66 -11.95
C GLU A 382 17.27 -12.18 -10.92
N SER A 383 17.69 -11.32 -9.99
CA SER A 383 16.81 -10.76 -8.94
C SER A 383 16.20 -9.40 -9.32
N GLY A 384 14.99 -9.12 -8.85
CA GLY A 384 14.36 -7.80 -8.97
C GLY A 384 14.15 -7.34 -10.43
N PRO A 385 14.43 -6.07 -10.77
CA PRO A 385 14.31 -5.57 -12.14
C PRO A 385 15.12 -6.36 -13.18
N GLY A 386 16.22 -7.00 -12.77
CA GLY A 386 17.03 -7.85 -13.66
C GLY A 386 16.23 -9.00 -14.27
N LEU A 387 15.26 -9.57 -13.56
CA LEU A 387 14.45 -10.65 -14.10
C LEU A 387 13.60 -10.19 -15.30
N ALA A 388 12.97 -9.02 -15.20
CA ALA A 388 12.10 -8.50 -16.26
C ALA A 388 12.85 -7.76 -17.37
N PHE A 389 13.97 -7.12 -17.07
CA PHE A 389 14.70 -6.27 -18.03
C PHE A 389 16.00 -6.89 -18.55
N ILE A 390 16.42 -8.04 -18.02
CA ILE A 390 17.59 -8.79 -18.50
C ILE A 390 17.21 -10.22 -18.89
N ALA A 391 16.75 -11.03 -17.93
CA ALA A 391 16.54 -12.46 -18.16
C ALA A 391 15.39 -12.74 -19.14
N TYR A 392 14.23 -12.12 -18.95
CA TYR A 392 13.08 -12.31 -19.85
C TYR A 392 13.35 -11.80 -21.28
N PRO A 393 13.88 -10.57 -21.48
CA PRO A 393 14.17 -10.07 -22.83
C PRO A 393 15.19 -10.93 -23.56
N LYS A 394 16.19 -11.46 -22.83
CA LYS A 394 17.16 -12.42 -23.37
C LYS A 394 16.47 -13.70 -23.85
N ALA A 395 15.59 -14.29 -23.05
CA ALA A 395 14.86 -15.48 -23.46
C ALA A 395 14.00 -15.22 -24.70
N VAL A 396 13.33 -14.07 -24.77
CA VAL A 396 12.52 -13.67 -25.93
C VAL A 396 13.33 -13.56 -27.21
N THR A 397 14.60 -13.13 -27.16
CA THR A 397 15.45 -13.07 -28.37
C THR A 397 15.71 -14.41 -29.03
N LEU A 398 15.53 -15.52 -28.30
CA LEU A 398 15.71 -16.87 -28.78
C LEU A 398 14.42 -17.44 -29.41
N MET A 399 13.28 -16.77 -29.23
CA MET A 399 11.97 -17.22 -29.72
C MET A 399 11.70 -16.72 -31.14
N PRO A 400 10.98 -17.49 -31.98
CA PRO A 400 10.46 -16.98 -33.24
C PRO A 400 9.47 -15.84 -32.96
N LEU A 401 9.44 -14.83 -33.84
CA LEU A 401 8.62 -13.63 -33.67
C LEU A 401 8.92 -12.86 -32.36
N ALA A 402 10.19 -12.84 -31.92
CA ALA A 402 10.65 -12.12 -30.72
C ALA A 402 10.01 -10.73 -30.49
N PRO A 403 9.85 -9.86 -31.51
CA PRO A 403 9.18 -8.55 -31.34
C PRO A 403 7.76 -8.63 -30.77
N LEU A 404 6.97 -9.64 -31.19
CA LEU A 404 5.60 -9.84 -30.69
C LEU A 404 5.59 -10.17 -29.19
N TRP A 405 6.43 -11.12 -28.78
CA TRP A 405 6.49 -11.58 -27.39
C TRP A 405 7.05 -10.50 -26.46
N ALA A 406 8.03 -9.73 -26.93
CA ALA A 406 8.56 -8.58 -26.21
C ALA A 406 7.47 -7.51 -26.02
N ALA A 407 6.77 -7.13 -27.10
CA ALA A 407 5.73 -6.12 -27.03
C ALA A 407 4.57 -6.54 -26.10
N LEU A 408 4.11 -7.80 -26.17
CA LEU A 408 3.07 -8.32 -25.27
C LEU A 408 3.51 -8.29 -23.80
N PHE A 409 4.74 -8.72 -23.52
CA PHE A 409 5.27 -8.75 -22.16
C PHE A 409 5.46 -7.35 -21.57
N PHE A 410 6.09 -6.44 -22.30
CA PHE A 410 6.32 -5.07 -21.80
C PHE A 410 5.03 -4.26 -21.74
N PHE A 411 4.06 -4.49 -22.63
CA PHE A 411 2.74 -3.90 -22.50
C PHE A 411 2.00 -4.45 -21.28
N MET A 412 2.07 -5.76 -21.01
CA MET A 412 1.53 -6.34 -19.78
C MET A 412 2.19 -5.74 -18.53
N LEU A 413 3.53 -5.64 -18.49
CA LEU A 413 4.25 -5.03 -17.37
C LEU A 413 3.83 -3.58 -17.15
N LEU A 414 3.69 -2.79 -18.22
CA LEU A 414 3.22 -1.41 -18.13
C LEU A 414 1.84 -1.32 -17.51
N ILE A 415 0.91 -2.19 -17.93
CA ILE A 415 -0.46 -2.24 -17.43
C ILE A 415 -0.52 -2.68 -15.96
N LEU A 416 0.23 -3.72 -15.56
CA LEU A 416 0.35 -4.15 -14.16
C LEU A 416 0.92 -3.05 -13.26
N GLY A 417 1.93 -2.32 -13.74
CA GLY A 417 2.49 -1.18 -13.02
C GLY A 417 1.52 -0.01 -12.92
N LEU A 418 0.77 0.27 -13.99
CA LEU A 418 -0.14 1.40 -14.08
C LEU A 418 -1.28 1.32 -13.06
N ASP A 419 -1.84 0.12 -12.85
CA ASP A 419 -2.90 -0.09 -11.85
C ASP A 419 -2.44 0.22 -10.43
N SER A 420 -1.30 -0.34 -10.02
CA SER A 420 -0.73 -0.05 -8.70
C SER A 420 -0.41 1.44 -8.54
N GLN A 421 0.15 2.06 -9.57
CA GLN A 421 0.58 3.46 -9.54
C GLN A 421 -0.60 4.43 -9.39
N PHE A 422 -1.67 4.29 -10.18
CA PHE A 422 -2.78 5.23 -10.06
C PHE A 422 -3.54 5.05 -8.74
N VAL A 423 -3.66 3.83 -8.20
CA VAL A 423 -4.33 3.64 -6.90
C VAL A 423 -3.48 4.22 -5.77
N GLY A 424 -2.15 4.05 -5.82
CA GLY A 424 -1.23 4.66 -4.86
C GLY A 424 -1.31 6.19 -4.87
N VAL A 425 -1.30 6.81 -6.06
CA VAL A 425 -1.43 8.26 -6.21
C VAL A 425 -2.85 8.74 -5.83
N GLU A 426 -3.90 7.96 -6.10
CA GLU A 426 -5.29 8.25 -5.68
C GLU A 426 -5.42 8.26 -4.16
N GLY A 427 -4.78 7.30 -3.47
CA GLY A 427 -4.71 7.24 -2.01
C GLY A 427 -4.04 8.48 -1.42
N LEU A 428 -2.92 8.91 -2.01
CA LEU A 428 -2.21 10.14 -1.63
C LEU A 428 -3.10 11.39 -1.84
N ILE A 429 -3.71 11.55 -3.01
CA ILE A 429 -4.56 12.72 -3.28
C ILE A 429 -5.74 12.75 -2.32
N THR A 430 -6.39 11.60 -2.09
CA THR A 430 -7.52 11.49 -1.17
C THR A 430 -7.13 11.84 0.26
N GLY A 431 -5.98 11.35 0.73
CA GLY A 431 -5.48 11.69 2.07
C GLY A 431 -5.16 13.18 2.23
N ILE A 432 -4.56 13.81 1.21
CA ILE A 432 -4.30 15.27 1.21
C ILE A 432 -5.63 16.02 1.24
N MET A 433 -6.56 15.71 0.34
CA MET A 433 -7.85 16.40 0.25
C MET A 433 -8.68 16.27 1.54
N ASP A 434 -8.67 15.10 2.19
CA ASP A 434 -9.38 14.88 3.46
C ASP A 434 -8.76 15.66 4.64
N MET A 435 -7.52 16.13 4.52
CA MET A 435 -6.83 16.94 5.53
C MET A 435 -6.97 18.45 5.32
N LEU A 436 -7.27 18.90 4.10
CA LEU A 436 -7.33 20.33 3.78
C LEU A 436 -8.60 20.96 4.38
N PRO A 437 -8.49 22.09 5.11
CA PRO A 437 -9.65 22.79 5.63
C PRO A 437 -10.57 23.23 4.47
N PRO A 438 -11.90 23.03 4.56
CA PRO A 438 -12.84 23.42 3.49
C PRO A 438 -12.79 24.90 3.11
N LYS A 439 -12.30 25.75 4.02
CA LYS A 439 -12.19 27.21 3.86
C LYS A 439 -10.79 27.69 3.43
N SER A 440 -9.82 26.79 3.26
CA SER A 440 -8.46 27.14 2.81
C SER A 440 -8.41 27.36 1.30
N VAL A 441 -7.49 28.21 0.82
CA VAL A 441 -7.17 28.39 -0.62
C VAL A 441 -6.84 27.04 -1.27
N MET A 442 -6.20 26.13 -0.54
CA MET A 442 -5.89 24.78 -1.04
C MET A 442 -7.14 23.87 -1.07
N GLY A 443 -8.08 24.07 -0.14
CA GLY A 443 -9.34 23.31 -0.08
C GLY A 443 -10.36 23.73 -1.14
N SER A 444 -10.19 24.92 -1.73
CA SER A 444 -10.99 25.39 -2.88
C SER A 444 -10.39 24.99 -4.23
N LEU A 445 -9.19 24.40 -4.25
CA LEU A 445 -8.62 23.85 -5.48
C LEU A 445 -9.44 22.66 -5.96
N ARG A 446 -9.63 22.59 -7.27
CA ARG A 446 -10.25 21.42 -7.88
C ARG A 446 -9.31 20.21 -7.74
N ARG A 447 -9.90 19.03 -7.57
CA ARG A 447 -9.17 17.75 -7.42
C ARG A 447 -8.10 17.57 -8.52
N GLU A 448 -8.46 17.91 -9.75
CA GLU A 448 -7.62 17.79 -10.94
C GLU A 448 -6.32 18.60 -10.82
N VAL A 449 -6.37 19.74 -10.12
CA VAL A 449 -5.22 20.62 -9.88
C VAL A 449 -4.34 20.04 -8.78
N VAL A 450 -4.94 19.55 -7.69
CA VAL A 450 -4.19 18.88 -6.60
C VAL A 450 -3.45 17.65 -7.13
N ALA A 451 -4.13 16.85 -7.96
CA ALA A 451 -3.52 15.70 -8.63
C ALA A 451 -2.33 16.10 -9.51
N ALA A 452 -2.49 17.15 -10.33
CA ALA A 452 -1.42 17.66 -11.20
C ALA A 452 -0.21 18.14 -10.39
N ILE A 453 -0.43 18.88 -9.31
CA ILE A 453 0.64 19.34 -8.40
C ILE A 453 1.37 18.14 -7.80
N CYS A 454 0.65 17.13 -7.32
CA CYS A 454 1.27 15.91 -6.76
C CYS A 454 2.13 15.18 -7.80
N CYS A 455 1.61 15.00 -9.03
CA CYS A 455 2.36 14.37 -10.13
C CYS A 455 3.62 15.16 -10.47
N VAL A 456 3.54 16.50 -10.53
CA VAL A 456 4.70 17.36 -10.81
C VAL A 456 5.74 17.28 -9.69
N ILE A 457 5.33 17.26 -8.43
CA ILE A 457 6.27 17.10 -7.30
C ILE A 457 6.98 15.74 -7.37
N CYS A 458 6.23 14.65 -7.63
CA CYS A 458 6.84 13.33 -7.78
C CYS A 458 7.81 13.31 -8.96
N PHE A 459 7.39 13.79 -10.12
CA PHE A 459 8.23 13.92 -11.32
C PHE A 459 9.57 14.63 -11.03
N LEU A 460 9.55 15.73 -10.27
CA LEU A 460 10.77 16.47 -9.93
C LEU A 460 11.73 15.66 -9.04
N ILE A 461 11.22 14.78 -8.18
CA ILE A 461 12.03 13.86 -7.38
C ILE A 461 12.58 12.73 -8.26
N ASP A 462 11.74 12.20 -9.15
CA ASP A 462 12.09 11.11 -10.06
C ASP A 462 13.20 11.50 -11.05
N MET A 463 13.38 12.81 -11.30
CA MET A 463 14.53 13.34 -12.04
C MET A 463 15.88 12.89 -11.46
N SER A 464 15.95 12.59 -10.16
CA SER A 464 17.15 12.01 -9.54
C SER A 464 17.43 10.57 -9.98
N MET A 465 16.39 9.81 -10.34
CA MET A 465 16.46 8.39 -10.72
C MET A 465 16.65 8.15 -12.23
N VAL A 466 16.57 9.20 -13.06
CA VAL A 466 16.89 9.17 -14.51
C VAL A 466 18.33 9.57 -14.83
N THR A 467 19.15 9.75 -13.80
CA THR A 467 20.60 9.99 -13.92
C THR A 467 21.36 8.68 -14.11
N GLU A 468 22.63 8.76 -14.49
CA GLU A 468 23.53 7.58 -14.60
C GLU A 468 23.71 6.85 -13.25
N GLY A 469 23.70 7.58 -12.14
CA GLY A 469 23.64 7.03 -10.78
C GLY A 469 22.23 6.71 -10.28
N GLY A 470 21.21 6.88 -11.13
CA GLY A 470 19.80 6.84 -10.76
C GLY A 470 19.32 5.49 -10.23
N MET A 471 19.90 4.38 -10.70
CA MET A 471 19.58 3.04 -10.20
C MET A 471 19.96 2.88 -8.72
N TYR A 472 21.04 3.53 -8.25
CA TYR A 472 21.42 3.48 -6.84
C TYR A 472 20.44 4.26 -5.96
N VAL A 473 19.91 5.38 -6.47
CA VAL A 473 18.88 6.18 -5.80
C VAL A 473 17.56 5.41 -5.76
N PHE A 474 17.15 4.81 -6.87
CA PHE A 474 15.96 3.94 -6.96
C PHE A 474 16.00 2.85 -5.88
N GLN A 475 17.13 2.15 -5.75
CA GLN A 475 17.32 1.08 -4.76
C GLN A 475 17.26 1.58 -3.32
N LEU A 476 17.71 2.81 -3.02
CA LEU A 476 17.55 3.39 -1.68
C LEU A 476 16.07 3.59 -1.32
N PHE A 477 15.27 4.07 -2.27
CA PHE A 477 13.83 4.22 -2.07
C PHE A 477 13.17 2.84 -1.93
N ASP A 478 13.39 1.94 -2.89
CA ASP A 478 12.81 0.59 -2.88
C ASP A 478 13.12 -0.17 -1.59
N TYR A 479 14.35 -0.07 -1.07
CA TYR A 479 14.73 -0.81 0.14
C TYR A 479 14.30 -0.14 1.45
N TYR A 480 14.43 1.19 1.57
CA TYR A 480 14.27 1.86 2.87
C TYR A 480 12.95 2.62 3.05
N SER A 481 12.31 3.13 1.99
CA SER A 481 11.22 4.11 2.16
C SER A 481 9.84 3.46 2.24
N ALA A 482 9.55 2.47 1.39
CA ALA A 482 8.23 1.84 1.29
C ALA A 482 8.29 0.31 1.15
N SER A 483 9.24 -0.32 1.85
CA SER A 483 9.42 -1.78 1.87
C SER A 483 10.05 -2.21 3.21
N GLY A 484 10.01 -3.51 3.49
CA GLY A 484 10.69 -4.09 4.64
C GLY A 484 10.27 -3.46 5.98
N ILE A 485 11.22 -2.80 6.65
CA ILE A 485 11.06 -2.30 8.02
C ILE A 485 9.96 -1.23 8.15
N THR A 486 9.76 -0.36 7.15
CA THR A 486 8.78 0.73 7.25
C THR A 486 7.34 0.21 7.21
N LEU A 487 7.05 -0.72 6.29
CA LEU A 487 5.74 -1.37 6.21
C LEU A 487 5.43 -2.22 7.44
N LEU A 488 6.43 -2.97 7.92
CA LEU A 488 6.27 -3.78 9.14
C LEU A 488 6.09 -2.90 10.39
N TRP A 489 6.77 -1.75 10.48
CA TRP A 489 6.56 -0.77 11.54
C TRP A 489 5.16 -0.17 11.49
N GLN A 490 4.69 0.19 10.30
CA GLN A 490 3.34 0.69 10.09
C GLN A 490 2.31 -0.35 10.56
N ALA A 491 2.35 -1.56 10.01
CA ALA A 491 1.39 -2.60 10.34
C ALA A 491 1.41 -3.03 11.81
N LEU A 492 2.59 -3.02 12.45
CA LEU A 492 2.72 -3.20 13.90
C LEU A 492 1.82 -2.20 14.64
N TRP A 493 1.97 -0.91 14.35
CA TRP A 493 1.23 0.12 15.06
C TRP A 493 -0.26 0.15 14.71
N GLU A 494 -0.63 -0.17 13.47
CA GLU A 494 -2.04 -0.33 13.09
C GLU A 494 -2.72 -1.43 13.92
N CYS A 495 -2.06 -2.59 14.02
CA CYS A 495 -2.53 -3.70 14.84
C CYS A 495 -2.57 -3.33 16.32
N VAL A 496 -1.53 -2.67 16.86
CA VAL A 496 -1.48 -2.25 18.26
C VAL A 496 -2.63 -1.28 18.58
N VAL A 497 -2.86 -0.29 17.73
CA VAL A 497 -3.89 0.72 17.96
C VAL A 497 -5.29 0.10 17.88
N ILE A 498 -5.58 -0.70 16.85
CA ILE A 498 -6.91 -1.33 16.74
C ILE A 498 -7.13 -2.37 17.83
N ALA A 499 -6.15 -3.26 18.06
CA ALA A 499 -6.36 -4.39 18.96
C ALA A 499 -6.31 -4.02 20.44
N TRP A 500 -5.45 -3.07 20.83
CA TRP A 500 -5.16 -2.78 22.24
C TRP A 500 -5.61 -1.39 22.70
N VAL A 501 -5.60 -0.38 21.82
CA VAL A 501 -6.04 0.99 22.19
C VAL A 501 -7.54 1.14 21.98
N TYR A 502 -8.03 0.82 20.78
CA TYR A 502 -9.45 0.85 20.46
C TYR A 502 -10.20 -0.36 21.04
N GLY A 503 -9.56 -1.52 20.98
CA GLY A 503 -10.06 -2.79 21.50
C GLY A 503 -10.50 -3.73 20.38
N ALA A 504 -9.87 -4.90 20.28
CA ALA A 504 -10.16 -5.86 19.22
C ALA A 504 -11.60 -6.41 19.27
N ASP A 505 -12.16 -6.64 20.45
CA ASP A 505 -13.55 -7.08 20.60
C ASP A 505 -14.53 -6.03 20.07
N ARG A 506 -14.29 -4.77 20.43
CA ARG A 506 -15.08 -3.64 19.94
C ARG A 506 -15.03 -3.56 18.41
N PHE A 507 -13.84 -3.67 17.82
CA PHE A 507 -13.69 -3.64 16.37
C PHE A 507 -14.38 -4.82 15.68
N MET A 508 -14.32 -6.02 16.26
CA MET A 508 -15.07 -7.18 15.75
C MET A 508 -16.58 -6.98 15.81
N ASP A 509 -17.10 -6.36 16.87
CA ASP A 509 -18.51 -5.98 16.97
C ASP A 509 -18.91 -4.93 15.93
N ASP A 510 -18.06 -3.95 15.68
CA ASP A 510 -18.29 -2.94 14.63
C ASP A 510 -18.30 -3.56 13.24
N VAL A 511 -17.40 -4.52 12.98
CA VAL A 511 -17.46 -5.32 11.75
C VAL A 511 -18.76 -6.12 11.69
N ALA A 512 -19.17 -6.77 12.77
CA ALA A 512 -20.38 -7.57 12.78
C ALA A 512 -21.63 -6.72 12.50
N ARG A 513 -21.64 -5.45 12.94
CA ARG A 513 -22.66 -4.46 12.56
C ARG A 513 -22.63 -4.10 11.08
N MET A 514 -21.45 -4.01 10.47
CA MET A 514 -21.32 -3.79 9.03
C MET A 514 -21.85 -4.99 8.24
N ILE A 515 -21.28 -6.19 8.45
CA ILE A 515 -21.49 -7.34 7.57
C ILE A 515 -22.65 -8.25 7.98
N GLY A 516 -23.22 -8.05 9.17
CA GLY A 516 -24.38 -8.80 9.69
C GLY A 516 -24.04 -10.13 10.39
N TYR A 517 -22.76 -10.48 10.52
CA TYR A 517 -22.30 -11.68 11.23
C TYR A 517 -20.92 -11.45 11.85
N GLN A 518 -20.59 -12.21 12.91
CA GLN A 518 -19.30 -12.12 13.58
C GLN A 518 -18.20 -12.83 12.77
N PRO A 519 -17.10 -12.15 12.39
CA PRO A 519 -15.95 -12.81 11.76
C PRO A 519 -15.31 -13.84 12.68
N LEU A 520 -14.49 -14.74 12.11
CA LEU A 520 -13.78 -15.73 12.91
C LEU A 520 -12.82 -15.06 13.91
N PRO A 521 -12.79 -15.49 15.20
CA PRO A 521 -11.95 -14.87 16.22
C PRO A 521 -10.45 -14.88 15.93
N TYR A 522 -9.97 -15.76 15.04
CA TYR A 522 -8.56 -15.81 14.66
C TYR A 522 -8.05 -14.47 14.11
N MET A 523 -8.90 -13.67 13.44
CA MET A 523 -8.53 -12.33 12.98
C MET A 523 -8.08 -11.45 14.14
N LYS A 524 -8.87 -11.43 15.21
CA LYS A 524 -8.54 -10.75 16.47
C LYS A 524 -7.21 -11.25 17.03
N TRP A 525 -7.00 -12.56 17.13
CA TRP A 525 -5.75 -13.13 17.65
C TRP A 525 -4.52 -12.71 16.82
N CYS A 526 -4.68 -12.67 15.48
CA CYS A 526 -3.65 -12.22 14.56
C CYS A 526 -3.28 -10.74 14.75
N TRP A 527 -4.27 -9.86 14.95
CA TRP A 527 -4.04 -8.44 15.24
C TRP A 527 -3.46 -8.21 16.62
N SER A 528 -3.93 -8.93 17.63
CA SER A 528 -3.51 -8.74 19.01
C SER A 528 -2.09 -9.23 19.27
N TYR A 529 -1.68 -10.34 18.66
CA TYR A 529 -0.43 -11.02 19.05
C TYR A 529 0.49 -11.38 17.88
N VAL A 530 -0.03 -12.02 16.83
CA VAL A 530 0.84 -12.63 15.82
C VAL A 530 1.55 -11.59 14.97
N THR A 531 0.80 -10.62 14.43
CA THR A 531 1.36 -9.58 13.55
C THR A 531 2.29 -8.62 14.31
N PRO A 532 1.90 -8.08 15.48
CA PRO A 532 2.74 -7.15 16.24
C PRO A 532 4.08 -7.75 16.69
N PHE A 533 4.06 -8.96 17.23
CA PHE A 533 5.24 -9.53 17.89
C PHE A 533 6.03 -10.50 17.00
N GLY A 534 5.42 -11.05 15.95
CA GLY A 534 6.07 -12.00 15.06
C GLY A 534 6.96 -11.36 14.00
N LEU A 535 6.37 -10.61 13.08
CA LEU A 535 7.04 -10.24 11.82
C LEU A 535 8.03 -9.06 11.98
N PHE A 536 7.65 -8.03 12.71
CA PHE A 536 8.49 -6.85 12.89
C PHE A 536 9.76 -7.17 13.69
N LEU A 537 9.62 -7.79 14.87
CA LEU A 537 10.77 -8.16 15.71
C LEU A 537 11.71 -9.11 14.98
N PHE A 538 11.16 -10.08 14.24
CA PHE A 538 11.95 -11.02 13.47
C PHE A 538 12.77 -10.35 12.36
N HIS A 539 12.21 -9.33 11.69
CA HIS A 539 12.94 -8.53 10.70
C HIS A 539 14.04 -7.67 11.35
N VAL A 540 13.76 -7.04 12.49
CA VAL A 540 14.75 -6.19 13.20
C VAL A 540 15.97 -7.00 13.64
N VAL A 541 15.76 -8.20 14.19
CA VAL A 541 16.84 -9.08 14.66
C VAL A 541 17.77 -9.54 13.52
N ASN A 542 17.23 -9.68 12.32
CA ASN A 542 17.94 -10.25 11.16
C ASN A 542 18.23 -9.22 10.06
N TYR A 543 18.26 -7.93 10.41
CA TYR A 543 18.50 -6.85 9.44
C TYR A 543 19.87 -7.02 8.75
N LYS A 544 19.88 -6.83 7.43
CA LYS A 544 21.09 -6.76 6.61
C LYS A 544 21.17 -5.42 5.88
N PRO A 545 22.37 -4.81 5.76
CA PRO A 545 22.54 -3.60 4.96
C PRO A 545 22.25 -3.85 3.46
N LEU A 546 21.76 -2.81 2.78
CA LEU A 546 21.52 -2.82 1.34
C LEU A 546 22.83 -3.00 0.55
N THR A 547 22.80 -3.85 -0.46
CA THR A 547 23.85 -4.01 -1.47
C THR A 547 23.23 -4.09 -2.85
N TYR A 548 23.93 -3.64 -3.89
CA TYR A 548 23.48 -3.75 -5.28
C TYR A 548 24.34 -4.77 -6.03
N ASN A 549 23.69 -5.74 -6.69
CA ASN A 549 24.31 -6.88 -7.39
C ASN A 549 25.34 -7.65 -6.55
N THR A 550 25.24 -7.64 -5.21
CA THR A 550 26.21 -8.22 -4.24
C THR A 550 27.63 -7.64 -4.28
N VAL A 551 27.97 -6.82 -5.27
CA VAL A 551 29.30 -6.24 -5.48
C VAL A 551 29.39 -4.81 -4.95
N TYR A 552 28.33 -4.03 -5.13
CA TYR A 552 28.32 -2.63 -4.69
C TYR A 552 27.75 -2.50 -3.28
N THR A 553 28.57 -1.96 -2.37
CA THR A 553 28.16 -1.61 -1.01
C THR A 553 27.93 -0.12 -0.90
N TYR A 554 26.77 0.27 -0.37
CA TYR A 554 26.43 1.68 -0.20
C TYR A 554 27.34 2.37 0.82
N PRO A 555 27.82 3.59 0.54
CA PRO A 555 28.61 4.37 1.49
C PRO A 555 27.77 4.70 2.73
N VAL A 556 28.44 4.97 3.85
CA VAL A 556 27.78 5.22 5.14
C VAL A 556 26.76 6.36 5.05
N TRP A 557 27.07 7.44 4.34
CA TRP A 557 26.14 8.56 4.15
C TRP A 557 24.92 8.16 3.30
N GLY A 558 25.08 7.22 2.36
CA GLY A 558 23.98 6.68 1.56
C GLY A 558 23.06 5.79 2.39
N GLN A 559 23.63 4.98 3.29
CA GLN A 559 22.85 4.23 4.27
C GLN A 559 22.15 5.16 5.26
N ALA A 560 22.80 6.25 5.70
CA ALA A 560 22.19 7.26 6.55
C ALA A 560 21.03 7.96 5.84
N LEU A 561 21.15 8.25 4.55
CA LEU A 561 20.07 8.77 3.72
C LEU A 561 18.90 7.78 3.62
N GLY A 562 19.19 6.49 3.40
CA GLY A 562 18.19 5.43 3.45
C GLY A 562 17.45 5.38 4.79
N TRP A 563 18.17 5.39 5.91
CA TRP A 563 17.55 5.47 7.23
C TRP A 563 16.77 6.77 7.47
N ALA A 564 17.21 7.90 6.91
CA ALA A 564 16.44 9.15 6.98
C ALA A 564 15.10 9.02 6.23
N LEU A 565 15.08 8.37 5.06
CA LEU A 565 13.84 8.05 4.34
C LEU A 565 12.93 7.17 5.20
N ALA A 566 13.47 6.09 5.79
CA ALA A 566 12.70 5.19 6.66
C ALA A 566 12.14 5.92 7.90
N LEU A 567 12.97 6.69 8.59
CA LEU A 567 12.59 7.41 9.81
C LEU A 567 11.57 8.51 9.54
N SER A 568 11.55 9.10 8.34
CA SER A 568 10.62 10.18 8.01
C SER A 568 9.16 9.76 8.13
N SER A 569 8.81 8.52 7.78
CA SER A 569 7.47 7.95 8.01
C SER A 569 7.33 7.34 9.41
N MET A 570 8.33 6.58 9.87
CA MET A 570 8.26 5.89 11.16
C MET A 570 8.07 6.86 12.33
N LEU A 571 8.70 8.04 12.29
CA LEU A 571 8.62 9.05 13.34
C LEU A 571 7.30 9.82 13.34
N CYS A 572 6.49 9.79 12.27
CA CYS A 572 5.17 10.44 12.26
C CYS A 572 4.29 9.97 13.42
N ILE A 573 4.37 8.70 13.79
CA ILE A 573 3.59 8.10 14.88
C ILE A 573 4.02 8.67 16.24
N PRO A 574 5.25 8.45 16.75
CA PRO A 574 5.65 8.94 18.07
C PRO A 574 5.65 10.47 18.17
N LEU A 575 5.99 11.19 17.10
CA LEU A 575 5.96 12.66 17.11
C LEU A 575 4.53 13.19 17.23
N THR A 576 3.55 12.57 16.57
CA THR A 576 2.15 12.97 16.70
C THR A 576 1.60 12.67 18.10
N VAL A 577 1.94 11.50 18.65
CA VAL A 577 1.58 11.12 20.03
C VAL A 577 2.13 12.15 21.01
N LEU A 578 3.41 12.48 20.92
CA LEU A 578 4.06 13.47 21.78
C LEU A 578 3.43 14.86 21.61
N TYR A 579 3.25 15.32 20.37
CA TYR A 579 2.65 16.61 20.07
C TYR A 579 1.24 16.75 20.68
N LYS A 580 0.38 15.74 20.50
CA LYS A 580 -1.00 15.76 21.03
C LYS A 580 -1.03 15.70 22.55
N LEU A 581 -0.20 14.87 23.17
CA LEU A 581 -0.09 14.81 24.64
C LEU A 581 0.43 16.11 25.25
N LEU A 582 1.35 16.82 24.59
CA LEU A 582 1.88 18.09 25.07
C LEU A 582 0.89 19.25 24.91
N ARG A 583 0.07 19.25 23.84
CA ARG A 583 -0.90 20.31 23.53
C ARG A 583 -2.23 20.17 24.26
N CYS A 584 -2.69 18.95 24.54
CA CYS A 584 -3.95 18.74 25.25
C CYS A 584 -3.83 19.25 26.70
N LYS A 585 -4.86 19.95 27.19
CA LYS A 585 -4.92 20.39 28.59
C LYS A 585 -5.36 19.23 29.51
N GLY A 586 -5.09 19.35 30.81
CA GLY A 586 -5.44 18.33 31.82
C GLY A 586 -4.24 17.52 32.31
N SER A 587 -4.49 16.53 33.16
CA SER A 587 -3.50 15.56 33.62
C SER A 587 -3.13 14.54 32.53
N LEU A 588 -1.99 13.85 32.63
CA LEU A 588 -1.59 12.85 31.63
C LEU A 588 -2.65 11.76 31.42
N ARG A 589 -3.33 11.33 32.49
CA ARG A 589 -4.40 10.31 32.42
C ARG A 589 -5.62 10.80 31.66
N GLU A 590 -6.07 12.03 31.95
CA GLU A 590 -7.21 12.64 31.24
C GLU A 590 -6.88 12.88 29.76
N ARG A 591 -5.67 13.38 29.46
CA ARG A 591 -5.21 13.57 28.08
C ARG A 591 -5.20 12.25 27.32
N TRP A 592 -4.67 11.19 27.92
CA TRP A 592 -4.67 9.85 27.32
C TRP A 592 -6.10 9.38 27.03
N GLN A 593 -6.97 9.35 28.04
CA GLN A 593 -8.36 8.90 27.89
C GLN A 593 -9.12 9.70 26.82
N HIS A 594 -8.98 11.03 26.83
CA HIS A 594 -9.63 11.89 25.85
C HIS A 594 -9.11 11.64 24.43
N LEU A 595 -7.80 11.56 24.24
CA LEU A 595 -7.19 11.41 22.92
C LEU A 595 -7.29 9.98 22.38
N THR A 596 -7.54 8.97 23.20
CA THR A 596 -7.84 7.60 22.74
C THR A 596 -9.34 7.38 22.52
N THR A 597 -10.20 8.35 22.84
CA THR A 597 -11.64 8.24 22.59
C THR A 597 -11.92 8.50 21.10
N PRO A 598 -12.68 7.63 20.42
CA PRO A 598 -12.99 7.82 19.00
C PRO A 598 -13.79 9.09 18.73
N VAL A 599 -13.55 9.70 17.57
CA VAL A 599 -14.32 10.85 17.07
C VAL A 599 -15.24 10.39 15.96
N TRP A 600 -16.55 10.43 16.23
CA TRP A 600 -17.58 9.96 15.31
C TRP A 600 -18.04 11.05 14.35
N GLY A 601 -18.12 10.70 13.06
CA GLY A 601 -18.86 11.48 12.07
C GLY A 601 -20.37 11.18 12.11
N ARG A 602 -21.20 12.07 11.54
CA ARG A 602 -22.67 11.94 11.54
C ARG A 602 -23.19 10.58 11.05
N HIS A 603 -22.57 10.00 10.02
CA HIS A 603 -22.97 8.69 9.51
C HIS A 603 -22.85 7.57 10.53
N HIS A 604 -21.92 7.64 11.50
CA HIS A 604 -21.83 6.63 12.55
C HIS A 604 -23.07 6.66 13.46
N LEU A 605 -23.70 7.83 13.64
CA LEU A 605 -24.92 7.97 14.45
C LEU A 605 -26.12 7.27 13.81
N GLU A 606 -26.12 7.07 12.49
CA GLU A 606 -27.16 6.31 11.78
C GLU A 606 -27.09 4.81 12.09
N TYR A 607 -25.89 4.29 12.41
CA TYR A 607 -25.64 2.87 12.66
C TYR A 607 -25.37 2.54 14.14
N LEU A 608 -25.17 3.56 14.99
CA LEU A 608 -25.20 3.43 16.45
C LEU A 608 -26.66 3.34 16.89
N ALA A 609 -27.17 2.12 17.03
CA ALA A 609 -28.51 1.82 17.54
C ALA A 609 -28.76 2.45 18.94
N PRO A 610 -30.03 2.67 19.34
CA PRO A 610 -30.48 3.69 20.29
C PRO A 610 -30.18 3.46 21.78
N GLU A 611 -29.18 2.64 22.15
CA GLU A 611 -28.72 2.58 23.54
C GLU A 611 -27.97 3.86 23.96
N SER A 612 -27.42 4.59 22.99
CA SER A 612 -26.79 5.91 23.20
C SER A 612 -27.80 7.05 23.31
N GLU A 613 -28.97 6.97 22.66
CA GLU A 613 -30.04 7.98 22.86
C GLU A 613 -30.53 7.97 24.31
N ALA A 614 -30.67 6.79 24.91
CA ALA A 614 -31.09 6.66 26.32
C ALA A 614 -30.07 7.24 27.33
N LYS A 615 -28.80 7.38 26.95
CA LYS A 615 -27.74 8.00 27.79
C LYS A 615 -27.50 9.48 27.48
N LEU A 616 -28.01 10.00 26.36
CA LEU A 616 -27.84 11.38 25.92
C LEU A 616 -29.10 12.24 26.08
N LEU A 617 -30.26 11.62 26.32
CA LEU A 617 -31.50 12.34 26.63
C LEU A 617 -31.56 12.69 28.12
N PRO A 618 -31.81 13.95 28.49
CA PRO A 618 -32.08 14.30 29.89
C PRO A 618 -33.35 13.57 30.35
N PRO A 619 -33.46 13.21 31.65
CA PRO A 619 -34.63 12.53 32.19
C PRO A 619 -35.89 13.35 31.87
N VAL A 620 -36.92 12.65 31.37
CA VAL A 620 -38.17 13.24 30.90
C VAL A 620 -38.81 14.04 32.02
N GLY A 621 -38.64 15.37 31.98
CA GLY A 621 -39.19 16.22 33.02
C GLY A 621 -38.61 17.63 33.10
N THR A 622 -38.33 18.33 31.99
CA THR A 622 -38.29 19.80 32.00
C THR A 622 -38.38 20.37 30.58
N LYS A 623 -39.43 21.17 30.32
CA LYS A 623 -39.53 21.99 29.12
C LYS A 623 -38.46 23.07 29.19
N SER A 624 -37.46 23.03 28.32
CA SER A 624 -36.62 24.19 27.99
C SER A 624 -36.05 24.04 26.59
N THR A 625 -36.27 25.08 25.80
CA THR A 625 -35.94 25.26 24.39
C THR A 625 -34.45 25.03 24.13
N LEU A 626 -34.11 24.08 23.24
CA LEU A 626 -32.74 23.85 22.79
C LEU A 626 -32.31 24.95 21.81
N LEU A 627 -31.48 25.88 22.28
CA LEU A 627 -30.64 26.73 21.43
C LEU A 627 -29.33 25.97 21.15
N PHE A 628 -29.15 25.53 19.92
CA PHE A 628 -27.86 24.99 19.43
C PHE A 628 -26.93 26.17 19.15
N GLU A 629 -25.93 26.37 20.01
CA GLU A 629 -24.79 27.23 19.70
C GLU A 629 -23.76 26.41 18.91
N SER A 630 -23.51 26.85 17.67
CA SER A 630 -22.47 26.34 16.78
C SER A 630 -21.10 26.71 17.31
N VAL A 631 -20.29 25.72 17.72
CA VAL A 631 -18.87 25.93 18.00
C VAL A 631 -18.07 25.64 16.73
N ILE A 632 -17.38 26.69 16.28
CA ILE A 632 -16.53 26.82 15.09
C ILE A 632 -15.20 26.07 15.29
#